data_AF-A0A838HER6-F1
#
_entry.id   AF-A0A838HER6-F1
#
_cell.length_a   1.000
_cell.length_b   1.000
_cell.length_c   1.000
_cell.angle_alpha   90.00
_cell.angle_beta   90.00
_cell.angle_gamma   90.00
#
_symmetry.space_group_name_H-M   'P 1'
#
loop_
_entity.id
_entity.type
_entity.pdbx_description
1 polymer ?
#
loop_
_entity_poly.entity_id
_entity_poly.type
_entity_poly.pdbx_seq_one_letter_code
_entity_poly.pdbx_strand_id
1 'polypeptide(L)'
;MPNLPAPAAGVSGAHPAKQVLADRGISQRRLAAALGLTPEFVCRCLNGVTPTTPSFRAALCALLDAPAESLFHPDRRPRQKRTTEPTERLRRGKRSGWPCGTSPE
;
A
#
# COMPACT_ATOMS: atom_id res chain seq x y z
N MET A 1 34.19 22.46 8.04
CA MET A 1 33.73 21.07 8.27
C MET A 1 32.30 21.14 8.79
N PRO A 2 31.25 20.93 7.97
CA PRO A 2 29.89 20.91 8.49
C PRO A 2 29.73 19.71 9.42
N ASN A 3 29.41 20.01 10.68
CA ASN A 3 29.19 19.07 11.77
C ASN A 3 27.87 18.31 11.50
N LEU A 4 27.96 17.04 11.11
CA LEU A 4 26.82 16.15 10.93
C LEU A 4 26.35 15.69 12.32
N PRO A 5 25.10 15.94 12.73
CA PRO A 5 24.59 15.45 14.01
C PRO A 5 24.55 13.92 13.99
N ALA A 6 25.12 13.31 15.03
CA ALA A 6 25.10 11.87 15.26
C ALA A 6 23.64 11.34 15.22
N PRO A 7 23.38 10.19 14.59
CA PRO A 7 22.04 9.61 14.53
C PRO A 7 21.61 9.21 15.95
N ALA A 8 20.60 9.90 16.48
CA ALA A 8 19.99 9.60 17.76
C ALA A 8 19.45 8.17 17.77
N ALA A 9 20.18 7.28 18.46
CA ALA A 9 19.71 5.97 18.85
C ALA A 9 18.55 6.14 19.84
N GLY A 10 17.32 6.00 19.36
CA GLY A 10 16.14 5.99 20.24
C GLY A 10 14.87 6.51 19.59
N VAL A 11 14.31 5.78 18.62
CA VAL A 11 12.87 5.93 18.30
C VAL A 11 12.28 4.55 18.05
N SER A 12 11.81 3.92 19.13
CA SER A 12 10.84 2.83 19.09
C SER A 12 9.58 3.34 18.36
N GLY A 13 9.47 3.09 17.05
CA GLY A 13 8.31 3.46 16.23
C GLY A 13 8.60 4.21 14.93
N ALA A 14 9.86 4.56 14.62
CA ALA A 14 10.21 5.20 13.36
C ALA A 14 10.30 4.18 12.21
N HIS A 15 9.70 4.51 11.05
CA HIS A 15 9.74 3.67 9.86
C HIS A 15 11.19 3.50 9.34
N PRO A 16 11.64 2.28 8.99
CA PRO A 16 13.04 2.00 8.63
C PRO A 16 13.53 2.84 7.44
N ALA A 17 12.69 3.04 6.42
CA ALA A 17 12.97 3.99 5.34
C ALA A 17 13.35 5.42 5.81
N LYS A 18 12.80 5.91 6.93
CA LYS A 18 13.13 7.24 7.46
C LYS A 18 14.58 7.31 7.95
N GLN A 19 15.09 6.21 8.51
CA GLN A 19 16.47 6.11 8.95
C GLN A 19 17.43 6.07 7.77
N VAL A 20 17.10 5.30 6.72
CA VAL A 20 17.90 5.25 5.47
C VAL A 20 17.94 6.62 4.78
N LEU A 21 16.83 7.36 4.78
CA LEU A 21 16.80 8.72 4.24
C LEU A 21 17.68 9.68 5.03
N ALA A 22 17.64 9.58 6.37
CA ALA A 22 18.48 10.40 7.24
C ALA A 22 19.98 10.09 7.04
N ASP A 23 20.34 8.82 6.96
CA ASP A 23 21.71 8.35 6.71
C ASP A 23 22.27 8.87 5.39
N ARG A 24 21.43 8.89 4.34
CA ARG A 24 21.80 9.42 3.02
C ARG A 24 21.66 10.94 2.88
N GLY A 25 21.22 11.64 3.93
CA GLY A 25 20.97 13.08 3.88
C GLY A 25 19.87 13.49 2.88
N ILE A 26 18.93 12.59 2.58
CA ILE A 26 17.83 12.86 1.65
C ILE A 26 16.63 13.38 2.45
N SER A 27 16.25 14.63 2.20
CA SER A 27 15.06 15.21 2.82
C SER A 27 13.77 14.64 2.21
N GLN A 28 12.70 14.57 3.00
CA GLN A 28 11.39 14.13 2.52
C GLN A 28 10.85 14.97 1.35
N ARG A 29 11.15 16.28 1.34
CA ARG A 29 10.83 17.17 0.21
C ARG A 29 11.55 16.77 -1.06
N ARG A 30 12.85 16.44 -0.96
CA ARG A 30 13.65 16.00 -2.11
C ARG A 30 13.18 14.64 -2.62
N LEU A 31 12.83 13.73 -1.72
CA LEU A 31 12.22 12.45 -2.08
C LEU A 31 10.88 12.64 -2.80
N ALA A 32 10.01 13.50 -2.27
CA ALA A 32 8.72 13.81 -2.88
C ALA A 32 8.89 14.38 -4.30
N ALA A 33 9.82 15.31 -4.48
CA ALA A 33 10.16 15.87 -5.79
C ALA A 33 10.68 14.80 -6.76
N ALA A 34 11.56 13.90 -6.31
CA ALA A 34 12.10 12.83 -7.14
C ALA A 34 11.05 11.78 -7.55
N LEU A 35 10.04 11.57 -6.71
CA LEU A 35 8.95 10.63 -6.98
C LEU A 35 7.74 11.28 -7.69
N GLY A 36 7.74 12.59 -7.89
CA GLY A 36 6.58 13.33 -8.42
C GLY A 36 5.37 13.30 -7.48
N LEU A 37 5.60 13.21 -6.17
CA LEU A 37 4.56 13.11 -5.15
C LEU A 37 4.52 14.36 -4.26
N THR A 38 3.43 14.54 -3.52
CA THR A 38 3.36 15.61 -2.53
C THR A 38 4.16 15.24 -1.27
N PRO A 39 4.85 16.21 -0.64
CA PRO A 39 5.58 15.97 0.61
C PRO A 39 4.68 15.49 1.74
N GLU A 40 3.41 15.92 1.74
CA GLU A 40 2.41 15.46 2.71
C GLU A 40 2.10 13.97 2.56
N PHE A 41 1.95 13.47 1.33
CA PHE A 41 1.73 12.05 1.07
C PHE A 41 2.91 11.20 1.56
N VAL A 42 4.14 11.64 1.27
CA VAL A 42 5.37 10.97 1.74
C VAL A 42 5.43 10.95 3.26
N CYS A 43 5.12 12.07 3.92
CA CYS A 43 5.10 12.16 5.38
C CYS A 43 4.06 11.20 5.99
N ARG A 44 2.84 11.17 5.46
CA ARG A 44 1.77 10.26 5.92
C ARG A 44 2.14 8.78 5.74
N CYS A 45 2.79 8.43 4.63
CA CYS A 45 3.28 7.07 4.40
C CYS A 45 4.38 6.68 5.40
N LEU A 46 5.39 7.52 5.58
CA LEU A 46 6.50 7.25 6.50
C LEU A 46 6.08 7.24 7.98
N ASN A 47 5.01 7.94 8.34
CA ASN A 47 4.42 7.90 9.68
C ASN A 47 3.39 6.75 9.84
N GLY A 48 3.15 5.95 8.81
CA GLY A 48 2.17 4.84 8.86
C GLY A 48 0.70 5.28 8.89
N VAL A 49 0.41 6.55 8.64
CA VAL A 49 -0.97 7.10 8.58
C VAL A 49 -1.69 6.60 7.34
N THR A 50 -0.98 6.51 6.22
CA THR A 50 -1.51 6.04 4.93
C THR A 50 -0.74 4.80 4.50
N PRO A 51 -1.43 3.73 4.03
CA PRO A 51 -0.76 2.56 3.50
C PRO A 51 0.04 2.91 2.25
N THR A 52 1.27 2.40 2.17
CA THR A 52 2.11 2.58 0.98
C THR A 52 1.60 1.74 -0.18
N THR A 53 1.42 2.38 -1.33
CA THR A 53 1.08 1.69 -2.58
C THR A 53 2.27 0.86 -3.09
N PRO A 54 2.03 -0.22 -3.85
CA PRO A 54 3.10 -1.03 -4.43
C PRO A 54 3.99 -0.20 -5.37
N SER A 55 3.41 0.73 -6.14
CA SER A 55 4.18 1.64 -7.00
C SER A 55 5.11 2.56 -6.20
N PHE A 56 4.64 3.08 -5.06
CA PHE A 56 5.48 3.88 -4.17
C PHE A 56 6.62 3.05 -3.59
N ARG A 57 6.34 1.82 -3.14
CA ARG A 57 7.39 0.91 -2.64
C ARG A 57 8.46 0.64 -3.70
N ALA A 58 8.05 0.29 -4.92
CA ALA A 58 8.98 0.02 -6.01
C ALA A 58 9.86 1.25 -6.33
N ALA A 59 9.26 2.43 -6.42
CA ALA A 59 9.99 3.66 -6.70
C ALA A 59 10.96 4.03 -5.58
N LEU A 60 10.58 3.80 -4.31
CA LEU A 60 11.45 4.05 -3.16
C LEU A 60 12.63 3.07 -3.11
N CYS A 61 12.40 1.80 -3.45
CA CYS A 61 13.46 0.79 -3.54
C CYS A 61 14.45 1.11 -4.66
N ALA A 62 13.95 1.55 -5.83
CA ALA A 62 14.79 1.97 -6.95
C ALA A 62 15.61 3.22 -6.61
N LEU A 63 15.01 4.19 -5.94
CA LEU A 63 15.70 5.43 -5.58
C LEU A 63 16.75 5.24 -4.48
N LEU A 64 16.50 4.32 -3.54
CA LEU A 64 17.41 4.01 -2.45
C LEU A 64 18.34 2.83 -2.75
N ASP A 65 18.22 2.20 -3.93
CA ASP A 65 18.98 0.99 -4.28
C ASP A 65 19.00 -0.03 -3.12
N ALA A 66 17.83 -0.26 -2.54
CA ALA A 66 17.68 -1.08 -1.34
C ALA A 66 16.44 -1.97 -1.43
N PRO A 67 16.50 -3.22 -0.92
CA PRO A 67 15.38 -4.14 -0.99
C PRO A 67 14.22 -3.66 -0.11
N ALA A 68 12.99 -3.93 -0.56
CA ALA A 68 11.77 -3.55 0.15
C ALA A 68 11.72 -4.10 1.59
N GLU A 69 12.31 -5.28 1.83
CA GLU A 69 12.38 -5.92 3.15
C GLU A 69 13.24 -5.16 4.16
N SER A 70 14.25 -4.41 3.67
CA SER A 70 15.07 -3.56 4.52
C SER A 70 14.42 -2.19 4.77
N LEU A 71 13.54 -1.75 3.87
CA LEU A 71 12.94 -0.41 3.90
C LEU A 71 11.57 -0.39 4.58
N PHE A 72 10.84 -1.50 4.53
CA PHE A 72 9.50 -1.66 5.05
C PHE A 72 9.45 -2.87 5.97
N HIS A 73 8.77 -2.75 7.11
CA HIS A 73 8.53 -3.92 7.95
C HIS A 73 7.71 -4.97 7.17
N PRO A 74 8.00 -6.27 7.35
CA PRO A 74 7.14 -7.32 6.82
C PRO A 74 5.74 -7.06 7.36
N ASP A 75 4.77 -6.99 6.44
CA ASP A 75 3.40 -6.63 6.73
C ASP A 75 2.85 -7.64 7.77
N ARG A 76 2.86 -7.25 9.05
CA ARG A 76 2.46 -8.14 10.15
C ARG A 76 0.98 -8.48 10.12
N ARG A 77 0.21 -7.88 9.21
CA ARG A 77 -1.17 -8.26 8.98
C ARG A 77 -1.22 -9.08 7.70
N PRO A 78 -1.42 -10.41 7.77
CA PRO A 78 -1.98 -11.09 6.62
C PRO A 78 -3.29 -10.36 6.34
N ARG A 79 -3.32 -9.59 5.26
CA ARG A 79 -4.54 -9.05 4.68
C ARG A 79 -5.36 -10.30 4.43
N GLN A 80 -6.24 -10.64 5.38
CA GLN A 80 -7.16 -11.75 5.25
C GLN A 80 -7.87 -11.44 3.95
N LYS A 81 -7.45 -12.13 2.89
CA LYS A 81 -8.15 -12.14 1.63
C LYS A 81 -9.52 -12.62 2.08
N ARG A 82 -10.48 -11.71 2.20
CA ARG A 82 -11.88 -12.10 2.17
C ARG A 82 -11.98 -12.72 0.81
N THR A 83 -11.81 -14.03 0.76
CA THR A 83 -12.26 -14.89 -0.31
C THR A 83 -13.74 -14.58 -0.38
N THR A 84 -14.09 -13.54 -1.14
CA THR A 84 -15.38 -13.48 -1.77
C THR A 84 -15.32 -14.65 -2.72
N GLU A 85 -15.65 -15.83 -2.20
CA GLU A 85 -16.16 -16.89 -3.05
C GLU A 85 -17.22 -16.20 -3.91
N PRO A 86 -17.11 -16.25 -5.24
CA PRO A 86 -18.22 -15.84 -6.07
C PRO A 86 -19.36 -16.73 -5.62
N THR A 87 -20.39 -16.12 -5.03
CA THR A 87 -21.65 -16.77 -4.69
C THR A 87 -22.23 -17.32 -5.99
N GLU A 88 -21.76 -18.51 -6.39
CA GLU A 88 -22.29 -19.36 -7.44
C GLU A 88 -23.56 -20.03 -6.89
N ARG A 89 -24.47 -19.21 -6.37
CA ARG A 89 -25.82 -19.58 -5.98
C ARG A 89 -26.80 -18.62 -6.63
N LEU A 90 -26.81 -18.59 -7.97
CA LEU A 90 -28.05 -18.26 -8.69
C LEU A 90 -28.08 -18.81 -10.11
N ARG A 91 -27.54 -20.02 -10.34
CA ARG A 91 -27.88 -20.83 -11.52
C ARG A 91 -28.56 -22.12 -11.09
N ARG A 92 -29.85 -22.03 -10.73
CA ARG A 92 -30.87 -23.10 -10.87
C ARG A 92 -32.19 -22.58 -10.29
N GLY A 93 -32.89 -21.81 -11.11
CA GLY A 93 -34.25 -21.35 -10.86
C GLY A 93 -35.10 -21.53 -12.11
N LYS A 94 -35.26 -22.80 -12.51
CA LYS A 94 -36.31 -23.38 -13.36
C LYS A 94 -37.24 -22.37 -14.08
N ARG A 95 -37.10 -22.32 -15.40
CA ARG A 95 -38.19 -21.99 -16.33
C ARG A 95 -39.27 -23.06 -16.19
N SER A 96 -40.36 -22.75 -15.49
CA SER A 96 -41.67 -23.33 -15.73
C SER A 96 -42.53 -22.15 -16.17
N GLY A 97 -42.71 -21.94 -17.47
CA GLY A 97 -43.69 -22.71 -18.22
C GLY A 97 -45.07 -22.12 -17.89
N TRP A 98 -45.35 -20.92 -18.40
CA TRP A 98 -46.71 -20.40 -18.41
C TRP A 98 -47.39 -21.06 -19.61
N PRO A 99 -48.43 -21.89 -19.41
CA PRO A 99 -49.22 -22.36 -20.54
C PRO A 99 -49.98 -21.15 -21.10
N CYS A 100 -49.75 -20.87 -22.39
CA CYS A 100 -50.66 -20.06 -23.17
C CYS A 100 -52.04 -20.72 -23.09
N GLY A 101 -52.91 -20.14 -22.27
CA GLY A 101 -54.31 -20.50 -22.16
C GLY A 101 -54.95 -20.41 -23.54
N THR A 102 -55.46 -21.55 -23.96
CA THR A 102 -56.34 -21.72 -25.11
C THR A 102 -57.69 -21.05 -24.80
N SER A 103 -58.25 -20.37 -25.81
CA SER A 103 -59.63 -19.86 -25.99
C SER A 103 -60.73 -20.76 -25.37
N PRO A 104 -62.01 -20.33 -25.13
CA PRO A 104 -62.84 -19.49 -26.03
C PRO A 104 -63.94 -18.62 -25.38
N GLU A 105 -64.54 -17.71 -26.16
CA GLU A 105 -65.99 -17.66 -26.52
C GLU A 105 -66.20 -16.67 -27.67
#